data_AF-A0A7S2CEF8-F1
#
_entry.id   AF-A0A7S2CEF8-F1
#
_cell.length_a   1.000
_cell.length_b   1.000
_cell.length_c   1.000
_cell.angle_alpha   90.00
_cell.angle_beta   90.00
_cell.angle_gamma   90.00
#
_symmetry.space_group_name_H-M   'P 1'
#
loop_
_entity.id
_entity.type
_entity.pdbx_description
1 polymer ?
#
loop_
_entity_poly.entity_id
_entity_poly.type
_entity_poly.pdbx_seq_one_letter_code
_entity_poly.pdbx_strand_id
1 'polypeptide(L)'
;FNHGVHVMHGCYLHARAGIDAQGTQLQPLEMLCLLTSAICHDVEHPGVTNAFLIKTGAPLAIEYNDRSVLESLHSATTFHILSKPECDVLSTLAPEQRQRARTMIVGNILATDMAFHHEMVDNLAKQASSVNESIDPAFILRAFCHLA
;
A
#
# COMPACT_ATOMS: atom_id res chain seq x y z
N PHE A 1 -8.82 7.22 10.83
CA PHE A 1 -7.62 7.88 11.38
C PHE A 1 -6.81 6.95 12.27
N ASN A 2 -7.29 6.54 13.46
CA ASN A 2 -6.52 5.65 14.36
C ASN A 2 -6.05 4.35 13.70
N HIS A 3 -6.92 3.73 12.88
CA HIS A 3 -6.59 2.55 12.07
C HIS A 3 -5.33 2.77 11.21
N GLY A 4 -5.30 3.81 10.37
CA GLY A 4 -4.13 4.13 9.53
C GLY A 4 -2.85 4.35 10.33
N VAL A 5 -2.93 4.94 11.53
CA VAL A 5 -1.75 5.10 12.42
C VAL A 5 -1.26 3.74 12.94
N HIS A 6 -2.18 2.85 13.33
CA HIS A 6 -1.83 1.51 13.78
C HIS A 6 -1.15 0.71 12.66
N VAL A 7 -1.72 0.71 11.46
CA VAL A 7 -1.15 0.02 10.29
C VAL A 7 0.23 0.57 9.94
N MET A 8 0.38 1.91 9.89
CA MET A 8 1.68 2.55 9.66
C MET A 8 2.72 2.13 10.69
N HIS A 9 2.36 2.09 11.98
CA HIS A 9 3.27 1.66 13.04
C HIS A 9 3.58 0.17 12.94
N GLY A 10 2.59 -0.68 12.63
CA GLY A 10 2.79 -2.11 12.36
C GLY A 10 3.78 -2.34 11.21
N CYS A 11 3.57 -1.67 10.08
CA CYS A 11 4.50 -1.70 8.94
C CYS A 11 5.92 -1.25 9.32
N TYR A 12 6.06 -0.19 10.13
CA TYR A 12 7.36 0.25 10.62
C TYR A 12 8.05 -0.83 11.46
N LEU A 13 7.33 -1.45 12.40
CA LEU A 13 7.88 -2.51 13.25
C LEU A 13 8.24 -3.75 12.43
N HIS A 14 7.39 -4.16 11.49
CA HIS A 14 7.66 -5.28 10.59
C HIS A 14 8.86 -5.02 9.68
N ALA A 15 8.97 -3.82 9.12
CA ALA A 15 10.15 -3.44 8.36
C ALA A 15 11.39 -3.49 9.26
N ARG A 16 11.35 -2.97 10.49
CA ARG A 16 12.53 -3.00 11.37
C ARG A 16 12.90 -4.40 11.85
N ALA A 17 11.93 -5.26 12.17
CA ALA A 17 12.17 -6.59 12.71
C ALA A 17 12.40 -7.68 11.65
N GLY A 18 11.68 -7.63 10.53
CA GLY A 18 11.77 -8.62 9.45
C GLY A 18 13.04 -8.50 8.61
N ILE A 19 13.61 -7.29 8.52
CA ILE A 19 14.88 -7.02 7.82
C ILE A 19 16.07 -7.69 8.54
N ASP A 20 16.07 -7.72 9.87
CA ASP A 20 17.16 -8.30 10.66
C ASP A 20 17.21 -9.84 10.53
N ALA A 21 16.07 -10.48 10.24
CA ALA A 21 15.97 -11.93 10.10
C ALA A 21 16.33 -12.45 8.70
N GLN A 22 16.20 -11.62 7.65
CA GLN A 22 16.46 -12.02 6.24
C GLN A 22 17.63 -11.26 5.58
N GLY A 23 18.25 -10.29 6.26
CA GLY A 23 19.44 -9.57 5.78
C GLY A 23 19.19 -8.51 4.69
N THR A 24 17.94 -8.30 4.27
CA THR A 24 17.60 -7.37 3.18
C THR A 24 17.08 -6.05 3.76
N GLN A 25 17.95 -5.03 3.83
CA GLN A 25 17.56 -3.72 4.33
C GLN A 25 16.82 -2.89 3.27
N LEU A 26 15.58 -2.48 3.60
CA LEU A 26 14.82 -1.52 2.79
C LEU A 26 15.60 -0.22 2.62
N GLN A 27 15.66 0.23 1.37
CA GLN A 27 16.24 1.51 1.04
C GLN A 27 15.39 2.65 1.62
N PRO A 28 15.96 3.83 1.92
CA PRO A 28 15.21 4.96 2.48
C PRO A 28 13.96 5.34 1.69
N LEU A 29 14.03 5.28 0.35
CA LEU A 29 12.89 5.52 -0.53
C LEU A 29 11.76 4.50 -0.32
N GLU A 30 12.11 3.23 -0.12
CA GLU A 30 11.14 2.13 0.04
C GLU A 30 10.42 2.25 1.39
N MET A 31 11.16 2.59 2.46
CA MET A 31 10.59 2.90 3.77
C MET A 31 9.64 4.10 3.68
N LEU A 32 10.04 5.20 3.01
CA LEU A 32 9.17 6.36 2.81
C LEU A 32 7.88 5.96 2.09
N CYS A 33 7.98 5.17 1.03
CA CYS A 33 6.81 4.69 0.29
C CYS A 33 5.90 3.80 1.14
N LEU A 34 6.47 2.86 1.91
CA LEU A 34 5.73 1.95 2.79
C LEU A 34 4.93 2.72 3.85
N LEU A 35 5.58 3.67 4.54
CA LEU A 35 4.92 4.45 5.59
C LEU A 35 3.85 5.37 5.02
N THR A 36 4.12 6.00 3.86
CA THR A 36 3.16 6.87 3.17
C THR A 36 1.95 6.07 2.68
N SER A 37 2.14 4.88 2.09
CA SER A 37 1.02 4.03 1.69
C SER A 37 0.24 3.51 2.89
N ALA A 38 0.93 3.09 3.97
CA ALA A 38 0.27 2.53 5.16
C ALA A 38 -0.64 3.53 5.87
N ILE A 39 -0.19 4.78 6.07
CA ILE A 39 -1.01 5.81 6.72
C ILE A 39 -2.21 6.23 5.85
N CYS A 40 -2.08 6.11 4.53
CA CYS A 40 -3.09 6.56 3.57
C CYS A 40 -3.97 5.45 3.00
N HIS A 41 -3.73 4.16 3.30
CA HIS A 41 -4.39 3.06 2.60
C HIS A 41 -5.92 3.07 2.69
N ASP A 42 -6.48 3.66 3.76
CA ASP A 42 -7.93 3.83 3.99
C ASP A 42 -8.35 5.32 4.08
N VAL A 43 -7.60 6.24 3.45
CA VAL A 43 -7.93 7.67 3.51
C VAL A 43 -9.30 7.94 2.88
N GLU A 44 -10.17 8.70 3.56
CA GLU A 44 -11.53 8.99 3.06
C GLU A 44 -12.46 7.76 2.97
N HIS A 45 -12.16 6.68 3.68
CA HIS A 45 -13.01 5.48 3.69
C HIS A 45 -14.45 5.79 4.20
N PRO A 46 -15.51 5.51 3.40
CA PRO A 46 -16.89 5.88 3.70
C PRO A 46 -17.59 4.97 4.73
N GLY A 47 -16.93 3.90 5.15
CA GLY A 47 -17.45 2.93 6.13
C GLY A 47 -18.35 1.84 5.51
N VAL A 48 -18.30 1.68 4.19
CA VAL A 48 -18.98 0.62 3.43
C VAL A 48 -17.97 -0.15 2.59
N THR A 49 -18.34 -1.33 2.10
CA THR A 49 -17.43 -2.21 1.34
C THR A 49 -17.51 -1.96 -0.18
N ASN A 50 -16.49 -2.40 -0.92
CA ASN A 50 -16.51 -2.44 -2.39
C ASN A 50 -17.79 -3.14 -2.92
N ALA A 51 -18.15 -4.29 -2.35
CA ALA A 51 -19.36 -5.03 -2.74
C ALA A 51 -20.66 -4.24 -2.52
N PHE A 52 -20.73 -3.41 -1.47
CA PHE A 52 -21.89 -2.55 -1.24
C PHE A 52 -21.98 -1.44 -2.28
N LEU A 53 -20.86 -0.76 -2.57
CA LEU A 53 -20.80 0.31 -3.58
C LEU A 53 -21.19 -0.18 -4.97
N ILE A 54 -20.69 -1.36 -5.37
CA ILE A 54 -21.01 -2.00 -6.65
C ILE A 54 -22.51 -2.36 -6.71
N LYS A 55 -23.04 -3.04 -5.69
CA LYS A 55 -24.45 -3.45 -5.66
C LYS A 55 -25.43 -2.28 -5.66
N THR A 56 -25.04 -1.15 -5.09
CA THR A 56 -25.89 0.05 -5.03
C THR A 56 -25.74 0.96 -6.24
N GLY A 57 -24.82 0.66 -7.17
CA GLY A 57 -24.54 1.51 -8.32
C GLY A 57 -24.00 2.88 -7.91
N ALA A 58 -23.21 2.93 -6.82
CA ALA A 58 -22.65 4.17 -6.32
C ALA A 58 -21.75 4.84 -7.38
N PRO A 59 -21.68 6.19 -7.45
CA PRO A 59 -20.86 6.89 -8.43
C PRO A 59 -19.39 6.45 -8.45
N LEU A 60 -18.82 6.14 -7.27
CA LEU A 60 -17.45 5.62 -7.15
C LEU A 60 -17.27 4.26 -7.85
N ALA A 61 -18.25 3.37 -7.76
CA ALA A 61 -18.18 2.07 -8.41
C ALA A 61 -18.18 2.21 -9.94
N ILE A 62 -18.97 3.15 -10.46
CA ILE A 62 -18.99 3.49 -11.89
C ILE A 62 -17.65 4.09 -12.32
N GLU A 63 -17.13 5.08 -11.58
CA GLU A 63 -15.86 5.75 -11.89
C GLU A 63 -14.69 4.77 -11.96
N TYR A 64 -14.59 3.86 -11.00
CA TYR A 64 -13.53 2.85 -10.93
C TYR A 64 -13.90 1.51 -11.58
N ASN A 65 -14.99 1.46 -12.35
CA ASN A 65 -15.41 0.30 -13.14
C ASN A 65 -15.45 -1.00 -12.32
N ASP A 66 -15.99 -0.93 -11.10
CA ASP A 66 -16.13 -2.03 -10.13
C ASP A 66 -14.82 -2.72 -9.71
N ARG A 67 -13.64 -2.12 -9.99
CA ARG A 67 -12.33 -2.69 -9.68
C ARG A 67 -11.65 -1.92 -8.56
N SER A 68 -11.40 -2.60 -7.43
CA SER A 68 -10.69 -2.05 -6.26
C SER A 68 -11.14 -0.62 -5.97
N VAL A 69 -12.47 -0.45 -5.84
CA VAL A 69 -13.15 0.85 -5.91
C VAL A 69 -12.64 1.78 -4.80
N LEU A 70 -12.58 1.28 -3.58
CA LEU A 70 -12.10 2.01 -2.42
C LEU A 70 -10.59 2.22 -2.48
N GLU A 71 -9.81 1.20 -2.83
CA GLU A 71 -8.35 1.32 -2.87
C GLU A 71 -7.89 2.29 -3.97
N SER A 72 -8.62 2.34 -5.09
CA SER A 72 -8.42 3.34 -6.15
C SER A 72 -8.76 4.75 -5.67
N LEU A 73 -9.84 4.92 -4.91
CA LEU A 73 -10.17 6.18 -4.23
C LEU A 73 -9.06 6.59 -3.26
N HIS A 74 -8.62 5.71 -2.37
CA HIS A 74 -7.58 5.99 -1.37
C HIS A 74 -6.28 6.44 -2.04
N SER A 75 -5.88 5.76 -3.11
CA SER A 75 -4.73 6.12 -3.92
C SER A 75 -4.88 7.50 -4.59
N ALA A 76 -6.04 7.78 -5.21
CA ALA A 76 -6.31 9.07 -5.85
C ALA A 76 -6.30 10.22 -4.83
N THR A 77 -6.98 10.06 -3.70
CA THR A 77 -7.03 11.04 -2.60
C THR A 77 -5.63 11.29 -2.03
N THR A 78 -4.81 10.24 -1.87
CA THR A 78 -3.41 10.37 -1.42
C THR A 78 -2.63 11.33 -2.32
N PHE A 79 -2.66 11.11 -3.64
CA PHE A 79 -1.92 11.97 -4.57
C PHE A 79 -2.54 13.36 -4.73
N HIS A 80 -3.85 13.50 -4.54
CA HIS A 80 -4.48 14.81 -4.46
C HIS A 80 -3.94 15.61 -3.26
N ILE A 81 -3.80 14.98 -2.08
CA ILE A 81 -3.19 15.61 -0.90
C ILE A 81 -1.73 15.96 -1.17
N LEU A 82 -0.94 15.03 -1.70
CA LEU A 82 0.49 15.26 -2.02
C LEU A 82 0.73 16.30 -3.12
N SER A 83 -0.30 16.69 -3.87
CA SER A 83 -0.19 17.77 -4.86
C SER A 83 -0.11 19.17 -4.22
N LYS A 84 -0.53 19.29 -2.95
CA LYS A 84 -0.47 20.55 -2.19
C LYS A 84 0.97 20.76 -1.68
N PRO A 85 1.62 21.89 -1.98
CA PRO A 85 3.01 22.14 -1.58
C PRO A 85 3.29 21.94 -0.09
N GLU A 86 2.32 22.29 0.77
CA GLU A 86 2.41 22.15 2.23
C GLU A 86 2.25 20.71 2.73
N CYS A 87 1.77 19.79 1.89
CA CYS A 87 1.56 18.38 2.22
C CYS A 87 2.50 17.43 1.44
N ASP A 88 3.34 17.97 0.54
CA ASP A 88 4.18 17.17 -0.35
C ASP A 88 5.42 16.62 0.37
N VAL A 89 5.25 15.46 1.03
CA VAL A 89 6.35 14.71 1.66
C VAL A 89 7.36 14.15 0.65
N LEU A 90 7.05 14.19 -0.65
CA LEU A 90 7.91 13.73 -1.75
C LEU A 90 8.64 14.89 -2.44
N SER A 91 8.50 16.12 -1.94
CA SER A 91 9.00 17.35 -2.58
C SER A 91 10.53 17.39 -2.77
N THR A 92 11.29 16.72 -1.92
CA THR A 92 12.76 16.68 -2.00
C THR A 92 13.31 15.60 -2.93
N LEU A 93 12.46 14.74 -3.49
CA LEU A 93 12.89 13.64 -4.35
C LEU A 93 13.20 14.12 -5.77
N ALA A 94 14.22 13.53 -6.39
CA ALA A 94 14.48 13.73 -7.81
C ALA A 94 13.30 13.20 -8.66
N PRO A 95 13.07 13.72 -9.89
CA PRO A 95 11.94 13.32 -10.72
C PRO A 95 11.79 11.80 -10.92
N GLU A 96 12.91 11.09 -11.14
CA GLU A 96 12.92 9.64 -11.28
C GLU A 96 12.51 8.91 -10.00
N GLN A 97 13.00 9.38 -8.85
CA GLN A 97 12.64 8.83 -7.54
C GLN A 97 11.18 9.09 -7.21
N ARG A 98 10.64 10.26 -7.58
CA ARG A 98 9.23 10.61 -7.39
C ARG A 98 8.32 9.71 -8.24
N GLN A 99 8.72 9.42 -9.48
CA GLN A 99 7.99 8.49 -10.33
C GLN A 99 8.00 7.07 -9.75
N ARG A 100 9.16 6.60 -9.29
CA ARG A 100 9.27 5.31 -8.59
C ARG A 100 8.41 5.27 -7.34
N ALA A 101 8.46 6.31 -6.51
CA ALA A 101 7.66 6.43 -5.30
C ALA A 101 6.16 6.35 -5.61
N ARG A 102 5.72 7.04 -6.68
CA ARG A 102 4.33 6.96 -7.13
C ARG A 102 3.93 5.52 -7.46
N THR A 103 4.71 4.82 -8.26
CA THR A 103 4.42 3.42 -8.62
C THR A 103 4.34 2.52 -7.38
N MET A 104 5.24 2.71 -6.42
CA MET A 104 5.26 1.92 -5.18
C MET A 104 4.05 2.21 -4.29
N ILE A 105 3.76 3.49 -4.01
CA ILE A 105 2.65 3.89 -3.14
C ILE A 105 1.30 3.41 -3.71
N VAL A 106 1.07 3.64 -5.01
CA VAL A 106 -0.16 3.17 -5.68
C VAL A 106 -0.26 1.65 -5.60
N GLY A 107 0.83 0.92 -5.91
CA GLY A 107 0.85 -0.53 -5.86
C GLY A 107 0.61 -1.10 -4.46
N ASN A 108 1.13 -0.44 -3.42
CA ASN A 108 0.92 -0.84 -2.03
C ASN A 108 -0.54 -0.65 -1.59
N ILE A 109 -1.15 0.51 -1.91
CA ILE A 109 -2.55 0.78 -1.56
C ILE A 109 -3.49 -0.17 -2.31
N LEU A 110 -3.28 -0.38 -3.61
CA LEU A 110 -4.12 -1.33 -4.37
C LEU A 110 -4.00 -2.77 -3.85
N ALA A 111 -2.83 -3.14 -3.32
CA ALA A 111 -2.62 -4.45 -2.76
C ALA A 111 -3.36 -4.68 -1.43
N THR A 112 -3.94 -3.67 -0.79
CA THR A 112 -4.76 -3.85 0.42
C THR A 112 -6.18 -4.33 0.11
N ASP A 113 -6.59 -4.40 -1.16
CA ASP A 113 -7.89 -4.95 -1.53
C ASP A 113 -7.96 -6.44 -1.16
N MET A 114 -8.91 -6.76 -0.27
CA MET A 114 -9.12 -8.10 0.26
C MET A 114 -9.58 -9.12 -0.81
N ALA A 115 -9.98 -8.67 -2.01
CA ALA A 115 -10.22 -9.55 -3.14
C ALA A 115 -8.96 -10.35 -3.55
N PHE A 116 -7.76 -9.80 -3.32
CA PHE A 116 -6.47 -10.43 -3.64
C PHE A 116 -5.85 -11.18 -2.46
N HIS A 117 -6.53 -11.27 -1.32
CA HIS A 117 -5.97 -11.84 -0.08
C HIS A 117 -5.46 -13.28 -0.27
N HIS A 118 -6.26 -14.15 -0.90
CA HIS A 118 -5.87 -15.54 -1.13
C HIS A 118 -4.63 -15.66 -2.02
N GLU A 119 -4.55 -14.83 -3.07
CA GLU A 119 -3.38 -14.79 -3.96
C GLU A 119 -2.12 -14.34 -3.18
N MET A 120 -2.26 -13.34 -2.32
CA MET A 120 -1.15 -12.86 -1.46
C MET A 120 -0.64 -13.98 -0.53
N VAL A 121 -1.55 -14.69 0.14
CA VAL A 121 -1.20 -15.80 1.05
C VAL A 121 -0.52 -16.94 0.30
N ASP A 122 -1.04 -17.33 -0.87
CA ASP A 122 -0.44 -18.38 -1.70
C ASP A 122 0.98 -18.00 -2.16
N ASN A 123 1.19 -16.73 -2.53
CA ASN A 123 2.49 -16.22 -2.93
C ASN A 123 3.48 -16.20 -1.75
N LEU A 124 3.03 -15.83 -0.55
CA LEU A 124 3.85 -15.89 0.67
C LEU A 124 4.23 -17.34 1.01
N ALA A 125 3.31 -18.29 0.90
CA ALA A 125 3.57 -19.70 1.17
C ALA A 125 4.61 -20.30 0.20
N LYS A 126 4.54 -19.91 -1.08
CA LYS A 126 5.53 -20.28 -2.09
C LYS A 126 6.91 -19.73 -1.76
N GLN A 127 6.99 -18.45 -1.40
CA GLN A 127 8.26 -17.80 -1.04
C GLN A 127 8.89 -18.38 0.23
N ALA A 128 8.09 -18.73 1.24
CA ALA A 128 8.58 -19.39 2.44
C ALA A 128 9.19 -20.79 2.15
N SER A 129 8.72 -21.44 1.07
CA SER A 129 9.19 -22.75 0.64
C SER A 129 10.47 -22.66 -0.23
N SER A 130 10.70 -21.54 -0.90
CA SER A 130 11.91 -21.27 -1.71
C SER A 130 13.00 -20.60 -0.87
N VAL A 131 13.66 -21.37 0.01
CA VAL A 131 14.62 -20.91 1.04
C VAL A 131 15.87 -20.20 0.47
N ASN A 132 16.07 -20.12 -0.85
CA ASN A 132 17.30 -19.63 -1.48
C ASN A 132 17.12 -18.50 -2.52
N GLU A 133 15.92 -17.97 -2.72
CA GLU A 133 15.68 -16.86 -3.66
C GLU A 133 15.53 -15.53 -2.91
N SER A 134 16.18 -14.48 -3.43
CA SER A 134 16.00 -13.13 -2.93
C SER A 134 14.54 -12.71 -3.15
N ILE A 135 13.83 -12.45 -2.07
CA ILE A 135 12.44 -11.99 -2.15
C ILE A 135 12.41 -10.58 -2.75
N ASP A 136 11.53 -10.36 -3.73
CA ASP A 136 11.29 -9.04 -4.30
C ASP A 136 10.87 -8.04 -3.20
N PRO A 137 11.65 -6.97 -2.96
CA PRO A 137 11.29 -5.95 -1.97
C PRO A 137 9.89 -5.38 -2.21
N ALA A 138 9.47 -5.19 -3.46
CA ALA A 138 8.14 -4.66 -3.77
C ALA A 138 7.02 -5.59 -3.29
N PHE A 139 7.24 -6.91 -3.33
CA PHE A 139 6.29 -7.88 -2.80
C PHE A 139 6.21 -7.80 -1.26
N ILE A 140 7.35 -7.71 -0.57
CA ILE A 140 7.38 -7.58 0.89
C ILE A 140 6.64 -6.33 1.35
N LEU A 141 6.84 -5.19 0.69
CA LEU A 141 6.16 -3.94 1.02
C LEU A 141 4.63 -4.08 0.91
N ARG A 142 4.15 -4.73 -0.16
CA ARG A 142 2.71 -4.99 -0.36
C ARG A 142 2.18 -5.94 0.71
N ALA A 143 2.91 -7.00 1.02
CA ALA A 143 2.52 -7.96 2.06
C ALA A 143 2.44 -7.28 3.44
N PHE A 144 3.37 -6.39 3.78
CA PHE A 144 3.31 -5.64 5.04
C PHE A 144 2.09 -4.72 5.10
N CYS A 145 1.80 -3.94 4.06
CA CYS A 145 0.60 -3.11 4.05
C CYS A 145 -0.71 -3.91 4.07
N HIS A 146 -0.73 -5.10 3.45
CA HIS A 146 -1.92 -5.96 3.41
C HIS A 146 -2.19 -6.70 4.73
N LEU A 147 -1.15 -7.00 5.51
CA LEU A 147 -1.24 -7.84 6.71
C LEU A 147 -1.19 -7.06 8.04
N ALA A 148 -0.79 -5.78 8.01
CA ALA A 148 -0.70 -4.91 9.18
C ALA A 148 -2.03 -4.21 9.50
#